data_AF-A0A9E3BDV9-F1
#
_entry.id   AF-A0A9E3BDV9-F1
#
_cell.length_a   1.000
_cell.length_b   1.000
_cell.length_c   1.000
_cell.angle_alpha   90.00
_cell.angle_beta   90.00
_cell.angle_gamma   90.00
#
_symmetry.space_group_name_H-M   'P 1'
#
loop_
_entity.id
_entity.type
_entity.pdbx_description
1 polymer ?
#
loop_
_entity_poly.entity_id
_entity_poly.type
_entity_poly.pdbx_seq_one_letter_code
_entity_poly.pdbx_strand_id
1 'polypeptide(L)' 'MSRVFVDDDLLTWEAYASGGKFGGAERPKIIFHCLSDAQRRARFVTHESDEADAEELVHEVPEERLKAMLADSRELD' A
#
# COMPACT_ATOMS: atom_id res chain seq x y z
N MET A 1 -6.38 8.59 1.10
CA MET A 1 -7.50 7.81 0.49
C MET A 1 -7.10 6.33 0.35
N SER A 2 -8.04 5.37 0.25
CA SER A 2 -7.73 3.93 0.12
C SER A 2 -8.43 3.26 -1.07
N ARG A 3 -7.85 2.16 -1.57
CA ARG A 3 -8.39 1.34 -2.66
C ARG A 3 -8.34 -0.14 -2.31
N VAL A 4 -9.42 -0.86 -2.61
CA VAL A 4 -9.53 -2.31 -2.38
C VAL A 4 -9.30 -3.07 -3.68
N PHE A 5 -8.57 -4.18 -3.59
CA PHE A 5 -8.34 -5.11 -4.71
C PHE A 5 -8.20 -6.55 -4.20
N VAL A 6 -8.20 -7.51 -5.13
CA VAL A 6 -8.03 -8.94 -4.83
C VAL A 6 -6.72 -9.42 -5.46
N ASP A 7 -5.93 -10.20 -4.72
CA ASP A 7 -4.69 -10.80 -5.24
C ASP A 7 -4.93 -12.15 -5.93
N ASP A 8 -3.84 -12.78 -6.39
CA ASP A 8 -3.90 -14.06 -7.09
C ASP A 8 -4.30 -15.24 -6.18
N ASP A 9 -4.18 -15.08 -4.85
CA ASP A 9 -4.58 -16.05 -3.83
C ASP A 9 -6.05 -15.83 -3.37
N LEU A 10 -6.80 -14.97 -4.07
CA LEU A 10 -8.17 -14.58 -3.74
C LEU A 10 -8.31 -13.85 -2.40
N LEU A 11 -7.22 -13.24 -1.91
CA LEU A 11 -7.23 -12.42 -0.70
C LEU A 11 -7.62 -10.99 -1.05
N THR A 12 -8.49 -10.41 -0.23
CA THR A 12 -8.89 -9.02 -0.35
C THR A 12 -7.93 -8.12 0.42
N TRP A 13 -7.36 -7.13 -0.27
CA TRP A 13 -6.42 -6.17 0.27
C TRP A 13 -6.94 -4.74 0.14
N GLU A 14 -6.66 -3.93 1.16
CA GLU A 14 -6.79 -2.48 1.13
C GLU A 14 -5.40 -1.85 0.97
N ALA A 15 -5.20 -1.08 -0.10
CA ALA A 15 -4.04 -0.25 -0.32
C ALA A 15 -4.34 1.21 0.07
N TYR A 16 -3.43 1.85 0.79
CA TYR A 16 -3.51 3.29 1.07
C TYR A 16 -2.12 3.87 1.28
N ALA A 17 -1.94 5.15 0.91
CA ALA A 17 -0.71 5.85 1.24
C ALA A 17 -0.75 6.29 2.71
N SER A 18 0.41 6.25 3.35
CA SER A 18 0.67 6.77 4.68
C SER A 18 1.91 7.65 4.57
N GLY A 19 1.71 8.97 4.64
CA GLY A 19 2.80 9.92 4.78
C GLY A 19 3.25 10.01 6.24
N GLY A 20 4.56 10.14 6.46
CA GLY A 20 5.06 10.66 7.73
C GLY A 20 4.43 12.05 7.95
N LYS A 21 3.82 12.25 9.12
CA LYS A 21 3.13 13.48 9.52
C LYS A 21 3.90 14.73 9.03
N PHE A 22 3.25 15.60 8.25
CA PHE A 22 3.73 16.92 7.78
C PHE A 22 5.07 17.36 8.41
N GLY A 23 6.17 17.17 7.69
CA GLY A 23 7.51 17.62 8.10
C GLY A 23 8.39 16.59 8.82
N GLY A 24 7.95 15.34 8.97
CA GLY A 24 8.83 14.24 9.38
C GLY A 24 9.73 13.76 8.24
N ALA A 25 10.99 13.44 8.53
CA ALA A 25 11.96 12.90 7.56
C ALA A 25 11.64 11.47 7.06
N GLU A 26 10.43 10.97 7.32
CA GLU A 26 10.02 9.64 6.93
C GLU A 26 9.41 9.67 5.53
N ARG A 27 10.03 8.89 4.64
CA ARG A 27 9.53 8.68 3.27
C ARG A 27 8.12 8.12 3.31
N PRO A 28 7.20 8.59 2.45
CA PRO A 28 5.85 8.06 2.40
C PRO A 28 5.87 6.58 2.04
N LYS A 29 4.90 5.86 2.59
CA LYS A 29 4.74 4.41 2.41
C LYS A 29 3.38 4.12 1.83
N ILE A 30 3.30 3.13 0.97
CA ILE A 30 2.03 2.54 0.56
C ILE A 30 1.85 1.29 1.39
N ILE A 31 0.78 1.27 2.19
CA ILE A 31 0.43 0.19 3.09
C ILE A 31 -0.60 -0.71 2.41
N PHE A 32 -0.45 -2.01 2.59
CA PHE A 32 -1.36 -3.05 2.15
C PHE A 32 -1.87 -3.80 3.38
N HIS A 33 -3.16 -3.71 3.65
CA HIS A 33 -3.82 -4.38 4.77
C HIS A 33 -4.75 -5.48 4.25
N CYS A 34 -4.58 -6.70 4.76
CA CYS A 34 -5.43 -7.83 4.36
C CYS A 34 -6.78 -7.72 5.07
N LEU A 35 -7.86 -7.58 4.31
CA LEU A 35 -9.23 -7.53 4.84
C LEU A 35 -9.84 -8.92 5.00
N SER A 36 -9.39 -9.88 4.19
CA SER A 36 -9.92 -11.25 4.19
C SER A 36 -9.31 -12.18 5.24
N ASP A 37 -8.11 -11.84 5.76
CA ASP A 37 -7.40 -12.60 6.77
C ASP A 37 -6.71 -11.66 7.78
N ALA A 38 -7.32 -11.53 8.95
CA ALA A 38 -6.84 -10.66 10.03
C ALA A 38 -5.57 -11.17 10.73
N GLN A 39 -5.12 -12.41 10.48
CA GLN A 39 -3.85 -12.91 11.01
C GLN A 39 -2.66 -12.48 10.15
N ARG A 40 -2.90 -12.06 8.89
CA ARG A 40 -1.84 -11.55 8.01
C ARG A 40 -1.41 -10.16 8.46
N ARG A 41 -0.11 -9.99 8.64
CA ARG A 41 0.49 -8.69 8.90
C ARG A 41 0.27 -7.76 7.71
N ALA A 42 0.04 -6.48 8.01
CA ALA A 42 0.07 -5.44 7.00
C ALA A 42 1.45 -5.43 6.33
N ARG A 43 1.49 -5.06 5.05
CA ARG A 43 2.73 -4.95 4.29
C ARG A 43 2.90 -3.53 3.78
N PHE A 44 4.11 -3.12 3.43
CA PHE A 44 4.37 -1.79 2.91
C PHE A 44 5.45 -1.74 1.84
N VAL A 45 5.35 -0.75 0.97
CA VAL A 45 6.38 -0.32 0.03
C VAL A 45 6.73 1.14 0.33
N THR A 46 8.01 1.46 0.38
CA THR A 46 8.46 2.85 0.49
C THR A 46 8.40 3.51 -0.88
N HIS A 47 7.76 4.66 -0.96
CA HIS A 47 7.72 5.48 -2.17
C HIS A 47 8.74 6.62 -2.05
N GLU A 48 9.38 6.99 -3.17
CA GLU A 48 10.43 8.02 -3.18
C GLU A 48 9.88 9.44 -3.31
N SER A 49 8.65 9.58 -3.81
CA SER A 49 7.96 10.88 -3.93
C SER A 49 7.34 11.36 -2.62
N ASP A 50 6.50 12.40 -2.68
CA ASP A 50 5.71 12.86 -1.55
C ASP A 50 4.43 12.03 -1.31
N GLU A 51 3.69 12.38 -0.26
CA GLU A 51 2.45 11.68 0.12
C GLU A 51 1.35 11.82 -0.93
N ALA A 52 1.24 12.98 -1.58
CA ALA A 52 0.20 13.23 -2.59
C ALA A 52 0.44 12.34 -3.82
N ASP A 53 1.70 12.24 -4.27
CA ASP A 53 2.10 11.35 -5.35
C ASP A 53 1.85 9.87 -4.98
N ALA A 54 2.09 9.47 -3.72
CA ALA A 54 1.81 8.11 -3.27
C ALA A 54 0.31 7.80 -3.20
N GLU A 55 -0.51 8.77 -2.79
CA GLU A 55 -1.98 8.65 -2.82
C GLU A 55 -2.52 8.54 -4.25
N GLU A 56 -2.04 9.41 -5.13
CA GLU A 56 -2.38 9.38 -6.56
C GLU A 56 -1.99 8.04 -7.18
N LEU A 57 -0.80 7.53 -6.85
CA LEU A 57 -0.35 6.22 -7.32
C LEU A 57 -1.28 5.09 -6.88
N VAL A 58 -1.74 5.06 -5.62
CA VAL A 58 -2.68 4.02 -5.16
C VAL A 58 -3.99 4.07 -5.94
N HIS A 59 -4.44 5.26 -6.30
CA HIS A 59 -5.73 5.45 -6.96
C HIS A 59 -5.67 5.18 -8.47
N GLU A 60 -4.69 5.75 -9.16
CA GLU A 60 -4.64 5.81 -10.62
C GLU A 60 -4.05 4.56 -11.27
N VAL A 61 -3.21 3.80 -10.56
CA VAL A 61 -2.52 2.66 -11.19
C VAL A 61 -3.47 1.51 -11.49
N PRO A 62 -3.21 0.71 -12.54
CA PRO A 62 -3.95 -0.54 -12.76
C PRO A 62 -3.83 -1.49 -11.56
N GLU A 63 -4.84 -2.34 -11.35
CA GLU A 63 -4.83 -3.32 -10.27
C GLU A 63 -3.59 -4.24 -10.32
N GLU A 64 -3.17 -4.64 -11.53
CA GLU A 64 -1.95 -5.43 -11.75
C GLU A 64 -0.69 -4.77 -11.19
N ARG A 65 -0.67 -3.43 -11.19
CA ARG A 65 0.44 -2.68 -10.59
C ARG A 65 0.38 -2.73 -9.07
N LEU A 66 -0.81 -2.68 -8.47
CA LEU A 66 -0.98 -2.85 -7.02
C LEU A 66 -0.56 -4.25 -6.57
N LYS A 67 -0.91 -5.28 -7.33
CA LYS A 67 -0.46 -6.67 -7.09
C LYS A 67 1.07 -6.79 -7.16
N ALA A 68 1.70 -6.19 -8.17
CA ALA A 68 3.16 -6.17 -8.27
C ALA A 68 3.81 -5.47 -7.07
N MET A 69 3.26 -4.33 -6.64
CA MET A 69 3.74 -3.62 -5.45
C MET A 69 3.53 -4.43 -4.16
N LEU A 70 2.41 -5.14 -4.03
CA LEU A 70 2.17 -6.07 -2.93
C LEU A 70 3.18 -7.22 -2.94
N ALA A 71 3.55 -7.76 -4.10
CA ALA A 71 4.57 -8.80 -4.20
C ALA A 71 5.94 -8.30 -3.71
N ASP A 72 6.32 -7.08 -4.07
CA ASP A 72 7.59 -6.44 -3.67
C ASP A 72 7.58 -5.86 -2.24
N SER A 73 6.42 -5.85 -1.58
CA SER A 73 6.24 -5.24 -0.26
C SER A 73 6.87 -6.05 0.88
N ARG A 74 7.18 -5.36 1.98
CA ARG A 74 7.73 -5.96 3.21
C ARG A 74 6.69 -5.95 4.32
N GLU A 75 6.71 -6.94 5.21
CA GLU A 75 5.83 -6.94 6.38
C GLU A 75 6.13 -5.72 7.27
N LEU A 76 5.06 -5.09 7.73
CA LEU A 76 5.09 -4.06 8.76
C LEU A 76 5.34 -4.75 10.10
N ASP A 77 6.44 -4.40 10.76
CA ASP A 77 6.86 -4.97 12.06
C ASP A 77 5.99 -4.46 13.21
#